data_AF-A0A5P2D5I2-F1
#
_entry.id   AF-A0A5P2D5I2-F1
#
_cell.length_a   1.000
_cell.length_b   1.000
_cell.length_c   1.000
_cell.angle_alpha   90.00
_cell.angle_beta   90.00
_cell.angle_gamma   90.00
#
_symmetry.space_group_name_H-M   'P 1'
#
loop_
_entity.id
_entity.type
_entity.pdbx_description
1 polymer ?
#
loop_
_entity_poly.entity_id
_entity_poly.type
_entity_poly.pdbx_seq_one_letter_code
_entity_poly.pdbx_strand_id
1 'polypeptide(L)' 'MRSVETQAAALAALLAAATGTEPRLVSTVDGIRIEADLPAELAATRHAAILGALSQGARYGHLRTHDGDTVWVEIDKDSR' A
#
# COMPACT_ATOMS: atom_id res chain seq x y z
N MET A 1 -12.73 1.02 -16.69
CA MET A 1 -11.40 0.97 -16.04
C MET A 1 -11.13 2.32 -15.40
N ARG A 2 -10.82 2.35 -14.10
CA ARG A 2 -10.17 3.53 -13.50
C ARG A 2 -8.74 3.59 -14.05
N SER A 3 -8.17 4.79 -14.20
CA SER A 3 -6.75 4.91 -14.54
C SER A 3 -5.91 4.32 -13.40
N VAL A 4 -4.70 3.85 -13.71
CA VAL A 4 -3.79 3.28 -12.71
C VAL A 4 -3.50 4.29 -11.59
N GLU A 5 -3.44 5.58 -11.90
CA GLU A 5 -3.25 6.67 -10.94
C GLU A 5 -4.45 6.82 -10.01
N THR A 6 -5.68 6.67 -10.54
CA THR A 6 -6.89 6.71 -9.72
C THR A 6 -6.95 5.52 -8.76
N GLN A 7 -6.50 4.34 -9.22
CA GLN A 7 -6.39 3.16 -8.36
C GLN A 7 -5.29 3.31 -7.30
N ALA A 8 -4.13 3.84 -7.67
CA ALA A 8 -3.04 4.14 -6.74
C ALA A 8 -3.50 5.11 -5.65
N ALA A 9 -4.18 6.20 -6.03
CA ALA A 9 -4.72 7.18 -5.09
C ALA A 9 -5.75 6.57 -4.13
N ALA A 10 -6.63 5.70 -4.62
CA ALA A 10 -7.60 5.00 -3.78
C ALA A 10 -6.91 4.05 -2.79
N LEU A 11 -5.89 3.30 -3.23
CA LEU A 11 -5.13 2.40 -2.37
C LEU A 11 -4.31 3.15 -1.33
N ALA A 12 -3.70 4.28 -1.70
CA ALA A 12 -3.03 5.15 -0.77
C ALA A 12 -4.00 5.68 0.30
N ALA A 13 -5.21 6.10 -0.07
CA ALA A 13 -6.20 6.55 0.91
C ALA A 13 -6.60 5.41 1.89
N LEU A 14 -6.76 4.18 1.40
CA LEU A 14 -7.07 3.02 2.26
C LEU A 14 -5.93 2.70 3.22
N LEU A 15 -4.69 2.68 2.74
CA LEU A 15 -3.52 2.44 3.58
C LEU A 15 -3.36 3.55 4.61
N ALA A 16 -3.51 4.82 4.22
CA ALA A 16 -3.45 5.95 5.13
C ALA A 16 -4.46 5.84 6.28
N ALA A 17 -5.70 5.45 5.96
CA ALA A 17 -6.74 5.25 6.96
C ALA A 17 -6.43 4.08 7.92
N ALA A 18 -5.79 3.03 7.40
CA ALA A 18 -5.51 1.82 8.18
C ALA A 18 -4.24 1.94 9.05
N THR A 19 -3.18 2.58 8.54
CA THR A 19 -1.91 2.77 9.25
C THR A 19 -1.88 4.05 10.07
N GLY A 20 -2.64 5.08 9.66
CA GLY A 20 -2.54 6.42 10.24
C GLY A 20 -1.32 7.20 9.77
N THR A 21 -0.61 6.71 8.74
CA THR A 21 0.60 7.33 8.17
C THR A 21 0.34 7.76 6.74
N GLU A 22 1.07 8.75 6.24
CA GLU A 22 0.97 9.17 4.84
C GLU A 22 1.72 8.19 3.91
N PRO A 23 1.03 7.52 2.96
CA PRO A 23 1.69 6.60 2.06
C PRO A 23 2.48 7.31 0.94
N ARG A 24 3.59 6.71 0.54
CA ARG A 24 4.45 7.20 -0.54
C ARG A 24 4.11 6.46 -1.83
N LEU A 25 3.94 7.20 -2.92
CA LEU A 25 3.74 6.64 -4.25
C LEU A 25 5.06 6.69 -5.02
N VAL A 26 5.55 5.53 -5.44
CA VAL A 26 6.79 5.36 -6.19
C VAL A 26 6.45 4.77 -7.55
N SER A 27 6.77 5.50 -8.62
CA SER A 27 6.67 4.94 -9.96
C SER A 27 7.76 3.89 -10.17
N THR A 28 7.35 2.68 -10.57
CA THR A 28 8.27 1.60 -10.94
C THR A 28 8.28 1.42 -12.45
N VAL A 29 9.18 0.56 -12.96
CA VAL A 29 9.18 0.17 -14.38
C VAL A 29 7.85 -0.51 -14.73
N ASP A 30 7.37 -1.37 -13.84
CA ASP A 30 6.20 -2.23 -14.07
C ASP A 30 4.86 -1.57 -13.68
N GLY A 31 4.90 -0.53 -12.85
CA GLY A 31 3.70 -0.13 -12.11
C GLY A 31 3.82 1.16 -11.29
N ILE A 32 2.91 1.27 -10.32
CA ILE A 32 2.98 2.21 -9.21
C ILE A 32 3.02 1.39 -7.92
N ARG A 33 4.07 1.59 -7.13
CA ARG A 33 4.19 1.03 -5.78
C ARG A 33 3.71 2.07 -4.76
N ILE A 34 2.87 1.63 -3.84
CA ILE A 34 2.36 2.41 -2.73
C ILE A 34 2.97 1.82 -1.46
N GLU A 35 3.69 2.63 -0.70
CA GLU A 35 4.38 2.23 0.54
C GLU A 35 3.78 2.98 1.73
N ALA A 36 3.52 2.29 2.84
CA ALA A 36 3.03 2.90 4.07
C ALA A 36 3.79 2.35 5.27
N ASP A 37 4.16 3.24 6.18
CA ASP A 37 4.82 2.85 7.43
C ASP A 37 3.79 2.26 8.39
N LEU A 38 4.17 1.16 9.04
CA LEU A 38 3.39 0.54 10.09
C LEU A 38 3.77 1.19 11.43
N PRO A 39 2.79 1.67 12.20
CA PRO A 39 3.05 2.05 13.58
C PRO A 39 3.39 0.80 14.40
N ALA A 40 4.19 0.97 15.45
CA ALA A 40 4.67 -0.11 16.30
C ALA A 40 3.54 -0.94 16.95
N GLU A 41 2.40 -0.31 17.20
CA GLU A 41 1.21 -0.97 17.73
C GLU A 41 0.04 -0.85 16.75
N LEU A 42 -0.55 -2.00 16.42
CA LEU A 42 -1.65 -2.08 15.46
C LEU A 42 -2.80 -2.90 16.03
N ALA A 43 -3.99 -2.29 16.13
CA ALA A 43 -5.19 -3.01 16.51
C ALA A 43 -5.55 -4.07 15.45
N ALA A 44 -6.12 -5.21 15.87
CA ALA A 44 -6.46 -6.32 14.98
C ALA A 44 -7.37 -5.90 13.79
N THR A 45 -8.32 -4.99 14.02
CA THR A 45 -9.19 -4.46 12.96
C THR A 45 -8.41 -3.68 11.91
N ARG A 46 -7.40 -2.90 12.33
CA ARG A 46 -6.51 -2.20 11.39
C ARG A 46 -5.64 -3.18 10.62
N HIS A 47 -5.21 -4.27 11.25
CA HIS A 47 -4.42 -5.30 10.59
C HIS A 47 -5.20 -5.94 9.43
N ALA A 48 -6.46 -6.29 9.66
CA ALA A 48 -7.33 -6.81 8.61
C ALA A 48 -7.56 -5.80 7.47
N ALA A 49 -7.72 -4.51 7.81
CA ALA A 49 -7.87 -3.45 6.80
C ALA A 49 -6.63 -3.28 5.93
N ILE A 50 -5.43 -3.35 6.53
CA ILE A 50 -4.16 -3.31 5.79
C ILE A 50 -4.08 -4.49 4.83
N LEU A 51 -4.32 -5.72 5.31
CA LEU A 51 -4.29 -6.91 4.44
C LEU A 51 -5.31 -6.82 3.30
N GLY A 52 -6.50 -6.28 3.56
CA GLY A 52 -7.51 -6.03 2.53
C GLY A 52 -7.16 -4.94 1.51
N ALA A 53 -6.30 -3.98 1.88
CA ALA A 53 -5.72 -3.02 0.95
C ALA A 53 -4.60 -3.66 0.12
N LEU A 54 -3.71 -4.42 0.75
CA LEU A 54 -2.59 -5.08 0.08
C LEU A 54 -3.05 -6.11 -0.96
N SER A 55 -4.14 -6.84 -0.69
CA SER A 55 -4.69 -7.86 -1.60
C SER A 55 -5.28 -7.31 -2.90
N GLN A 56 -5.43 -5.99 -3.02
CA GLN A 56 -5.92 -5.34 -4.25
C GLN A 56 -4.81 -5.06 -5.27
N GLY A 57 -3.54 -5.23 -4.89
CA GLY A 57 -2.40 -5.11 -5.80
C GLY A 57 -2.06 -6.40 -6.53
N ALA A 58 -1.28 -6.27 -7.59
CA ALA A 58 -0.70 -7.42 -8.29
C ALA A 58 0.40 -8.07 -7.45
N ARG A 59 1.16 -7.24 -6.71
CA ARG A 59 2.24 -7.66 -5.81
C ARG A 59 2.13 -6.88 -4.51
N TYR A 60 2.46 -7.50 -3.39
CA TYR A 60 2.56 -6.81 -2.11
C TYR A 60 3.62 -7.46 -1.23
N GLY A 61 4.05 -6.74 -0.20
CA GLY A 61 5.00 -7.26 0.75
C GLY A 61 5.22 -6.34 1.94
N HIS A 62 6.23 -6.71 2.71
CA HIS A 62 6.61 -6.05 3.94
C HIS A 62 8.13 -5.94 3.99
N LEU A 63 8.62 -4.78 4.41
CA LEU A 63 10.03 -4.52 4.64
C LEU A 63 10.20 -4.09 6.09
N ARG A 64 10.99 -4.86 6.84
CA ARG A 64 11.43 -4.49 8.18
C ARG A 64 12.78 -3.80 8.10
N THR A 65 12.86 -2.58 8.60
CA THR A 65 14.10 -1.81 8.70
C THR A 65 14.41 -1.48 10.16
N HIS A 66 15.55 -0.84 10.40
CA HIS A 66 15.88 -0.35 11.74
C HIS A 66 14.98 0.82 12.17
N ASP A 67 14.45 1.58 11.21
CA ASP A 67 13.61 2.76 11.44
C ASP A 67 12.12 2.40 11.61
N GLY A 68 11.75 1.16 11.33
CA GLY A 68 10.37 0.69 11.40
C GLY A 68 10.02 -0.34 10.35
N ASP A 69 8.76 -0.75 10.39
CA ASP A 69 8.15 -1.69 9.47
C ASP A 69 7.40 -0.91 8.38
N THR A 70 7.57 -1.26 7.12
CA THR A 70 6.88 -0.64 5.98
C THR A 70 6.17 -1.74 5.19
N VAL A 71 4.89 -1.54 4.90
CA VAL A 71 4.15 -2.39 3.94
C VAL A 71 4.11 -1.72 2.59
N TRP A 72 4.05 -2.53 1.54
CA TRP A 72 3.93 -2.01 0.18
C TRP A 72 3.01 -2.87 -0.66
N VAL A 73 2.34 -2.22 -1.60
CA VAL A 73 1.50 -2.84 -2.63
C VAL A 73 1.84 -2.20 -3.97
N GLU A 74 1.95 -3.01 -5.02
CA GLU A 74 2.25 -2.57 -6.37
C GLU A 74 1.10 -2.96 -7.30
N ILE A 75 0.68 -1.99 -8.10
CA ILE A 75 -0.30 -2.17 -9.18
C ILE A 75 0.41 -2.02 -10.50
N ASP A 76 0.11 -2.88 -11.46
CA ASP A 76 0.76 -2.87 -12.76
C ASP A 76 0.17 -1.77 -13.65
N LYS A 77 1.01 -1.16 -14.50
CA LYS A 77 0.60 -0.12 -15.46
C LYS A 77 -0.35 -0.64 -16.53
N ASP A 78 -0.34 -1.95 -16.78
CA ASP A 78 -1.11 -2.61 -17.83
C ASP A 78 -1.90 -3.79 -17.22
N SER A 79 -2.99 -3.48 -16.52
CA SER A 79 -4.03 -4.48 -16.24
C SER A 79 -4.94 -4.56 -17.48
N ARG A 80 -4.46 -5.19 -18.54
CA ARG A 80 -5.25 -5.51 -19.74
C ARG A 80 -5.68 -6.97 -19.74
#